data_AF-A0A968Q8H0-F1
#
_entry.id   AF-A0A968Q8H0-F1
#
_cell.length_a   1.000
_cell.length_b   1.000
_cell.length_c   1.000
_cell.angle_alpha   90.00
_cell.angle_beta   90.00
_cell.angle_gamma   90.00
#
_symmetry.space_group_name_H-M   'P 1'
#
loop_
_entity.id
_entity.type
_entity.pdbx_description
1 polymer ?
#
loop_
_entity_poly.entity_id
_entity_poly.type
_entity_poly.pdbx_seq_one_letter_code
_entity_poly.pdbx_strand_id
1 'polypeptide(L)'
;MPPFVNYYAQSAKAAKRGHRGIFDRSTPLAGCIISLGMAAILSVSFWLAYNILARHQLKVATNSRESRDWEQLHAAVGVWDLDTALSSLEPLSKSRSRCVATFAERFQATLEQRGSEGFRDINPIKRALNQQDGCNLEMQEYDFSP
;
A
#
# COMPACT_ATOMS: atom_id res chain seq x y z
N MET A 1 -8.31 -16.75 50.19
CA MET A 1 -7.39 -17.03 49.06
C MET A 1 -8.22 -17.51 47.88
N PRO A 2 -8.08 -16.92 46.69
CA PRO A 2 -9.11 -17.02 45.65
C PRO A 2 -8.91 -18.24 44.70
N PRO A 3 -9.96 -18.62 43.93
CA PRO A 3 -10.18 -19.97 43.42
C PRO A 3 -9.57 -20.28 42.03
N PHE A 4 -8.46 -19.66 41.65
CA PHE A 4 -7.88 -19.79 40.31
C PHE A 4 -7.07 -21.07 40.05
N VAL A 5 -6.72 -21.83 41.10
CA VAL A 5 -5.89 -23.04 40.95
C VAL A 5 -6.70 -24.23 40.39
N ASN A 6 -8.03 -24.23 40.53
CA ASN A 6 -8.87 -25.35 40.08
C ASN A 6 -9.17 -25.37 38.58
N TYR A 7 -8.94 -24.28 37.84
CA TYR A 7 -9.15 -24.28 36.38
C TYR A 7 -8.04 -25.00 35.61
N TYR A 8 -6.80 -25.01 36.11
CA TYR A 8 -5.68 -25.71 35.45
C TYR A 8 -5.57 -27.20 35.82
N ALA A 9 -6.17 -27.63 36.92
CA ALA A 9 -6.19 -29.06 37.29
C ALA A 9 -7.14 -29.90 36.42
N GLN A 10 -8.13 -29.26 35.79
CA GLN A 10 -9.11 -29.93 34.94
C GLN A 10 -8.63 -30.08 33.48
N SER A 11 -7.78 -29.16 32.99
CA SER A 11 -7.18 -29.25 31.66
C SER A 11 -6.07 -30.32 31.57
N ALA A 12 -5.40 -30.66 32.68
CA ALA A 12 -4.39 -31.72 32.70
C ALA A 12 -4.98 -33.15 32.76
N LYS A 13 -6.25 -33.32 33.17
CA LYS A 13 -6.89 -34.64 33.31
C LYS A 13 -7.67 -35.11 32.07
N ALA A 14 -7.83 -34.27 31.05
CA ALA A 14 -8.51 -34.65 29.81
C ALA A 14 -7.60 -35.33 28.76
N ALA A 15 -6.29 -35.44 29.01
CA ALA A 15 -5.33 -36.00 28.04
C ALA A 15 -5.05 -37.51 28.20
N LYS A 16 -5.83 -38.25 29.00
CA LYS A 16 -5.64 -39.70 29.17
C LYS A 16 -6.95 -40.46 28.97
N ARG A 17 -7.43 -40.48 27.73
CA ARG A 17 -8.28 -41.57 27.22
C ARG A 17 -8.23 -41.58 25.70
N GLY A 18 -7.61 -42.62 25.15
CA GLY A 18 -7.74 -42.99 23.74
C GLY A 18 -6.40 -43.14 23.04
N HIS A 19 -5.72 -44.27 23.25
CA HIS A 19 -5.56 -45.29 22.21
C HIS A 19 -4.78 -46.49 22.80
N ARG A 20 -5.51 -47.58 23.01
CA ARG A 20 -4.91 -48.92 23.01
C ARG A 20 -4.47 -49.19 21.58
N GLY A 21 -3.23 -49.63 21.41
CA GLY A 21 -2.73 -50.07 20.12
C GLY A 21 -1.23 -50.16 20.17
N ILE A 22 -0.73 -51.35 20.52
CA ILE A 22 0.63 -51.79 20.23
C ILE A 22 0.82 -51.57 18.71
N PHE A 23 1.52 -50.50 18.32
CA PHE A 23 1.91 -50.27 16.93
C PHE A 23 3.39 -50.62 16.77
N ASP A 24 3.64 -51.92 16.89
CA ASP A 24 4.82 -52.55 16.35
C ASP A 24 4.53 -52.86 14.87
N ARG A 25 4.75 -51.86 14.00
CA ARG A 25 4.94 -52.06 12.55
C ARG A 25 5.38 -50.76 11.90
N SER A 26 6.67 -50.68 11.59
CA SER A 26 7.26 -49.73 10.66
C SER A 26 6.51 -49.76 9.31
N THR A 27 5.68 -48.76 9.04
CA THR A 27 5.13 -48.52 7.70
C THR A 27 5.74 -47.24 7.13
N PRO A 28 6.63 -47.34 6.12
CA PRO A 28 7.32 -46.18 5.54
C PRO A 28 6.36 -45.17 4.86
N LEU A 29 5.11 -45.58 4.62
CA LEU A 29 4.05 -44.76 4.02
C LEU A 29 3.50 -43.69 4.98
N ALA A 30 3.54 -43.89 6.30
CA ALA A 30 3.05 -42.89 7.26
C ALA A 30 3.97 -41.64 7.32
N GLY A 31 5.28 -41.83 7.11
CA GLY A 31 6.24 -40.72 7.01
C GLY A 31 6.02 -39.84 5.77
N CYS A 32 5.56 -40.42 4.66
CA CYS A 32 5.25 -39.68 3.44
C CYS A 32 4.04 -38.74 3.59
N ILE A 33 3.01 -39.15 4.34
CA ILE A 33 1.78 -38.34 4.51
C ILE A 33 2.05 -37.12 5.41
N ILE A 34 2.86 -37.29 6.45
CA ILE A 34 3.26 -36.19 7.34
C ILE A 34 4.20 -35.21 6.60
N SER A 35 5.11 -35.73 5.77
CA SER A 35 5.97 -34.91 4.89
C SER A 35 5.14 -34.11 3.87
N LEU A 36 4.15 -34.73 3.23
CA LEU A 36 3.25 -34.05 2.29
C LEU A 36 2.43 -32.95 2.97
N GLY A 37 1.92 -33.20 4.18
CA GLY A 37 1.16 -32.21 4.95
C GLY A 37 2.00 -31.00 5.36
N MET A 38 3.23 -31.23 5.83
CA MET A 38 4.18 -30.16 6.17
C MET A 38 4.58 -29.34 4.94
N ALA A 39 4.85 -29.99 3.80
CA ALA A 39 5.17 -29.30 2.55
C ALA A 39 3.98 -28.47 2.02
N ALA A 40 2.75 -28.95 2.17
CA ALA A 40 1.54 -28.21 1.81
C ALA A 40 1.36 -26.95 2.68
N ILE A 41 1.57 -27.07 4.00
CA ILE A 41 1.47 -25.92 4.91
C ILE A 41 2.56 -24.89 4.60
N LEU A 42 3.80 -25.32 4.42
CA LEU A 42 4.92 -24.43 4.10
C LEU A 42 4.75 -23.74 2.76
N SER A 43 4.26 -24.44 1.73
CA SER A 43 4.03 -23.84 0.41
C SER A 43 2.89 -22.81 0.42
N VAL A 44 1.80 -23.07 1.16
CA VAL A 44 0.71 -22.09 1.33
C VAL A 44 1.17 -20.88 2.15
N SER A 45 1.93 -21.09 3.24
CA SER A 45 2.50 -19.98 4.02
C SER A 45 3.49 -19.14 3.20
N PHE A 46 4.34 -19.80 2.41
CA PHE A 46 5.28 -19.11 1.52
C PHE A 46 4.56 -18.33 0.42
N TRP A 47 3.52 -18.90 -0.19
CA TRP A 47 2.71 -18.21 -1.19
C TRP A 47 2.01 -16.97 -0.63
N LEU A 48 1.45 -17.07 0.59
CA LEU A 48 0.83 -15.94 1.26
C LEU A 48 1.86 -14.83 1.57
N ALA A 49 3.03 -15.20 2.11
CA ALA A 49 4.11 -14.26 2.40
C ALA A 49 4.64 -13.59 1.13
N TYR A 50 4.83 -14.36 0.04
CA TYR A 50 5.25 -13.83 -1.26
C TYR A 50 4.21 -12.86 -1.83
N ASN A 51 2.92 -13.18 -1.74
CA ASN A 51 1.85 -12.31 -2.25
C ASN A 51 1.77 -10.99 -1.45
N ILE A 52 1.99 -11.04 -0.13
CA ILE A 52 2.09 -9.83 0.70
C ILE A 52 3.32 -9.00 0.33
N LEU A 53 4.49 -9.65 0.18
CA LEU A 53 5.74 -8.97 -0.20
C LEU A 53 5.63 -8.32 -1.59
N ALA A 54 5.07 -9.03 -2.57
CA ALA A 54 4.85 -8.52 -3.92
C ALA A 54 3.94 -7.28 -3.92
N ARG A 55 2.84 -7.30 -3.14
CA ARG A 55 1.98 -6.12 -2.96
C ARG A 55 2.71 -4.96 -2.30
N HIS A 56 3.57 -5.22 -1.32
CA HIS A 56 4.37 -4.18 -0.68
C HIS A 56 5.40 -3.58 -1.63
N GLN A 57 6.13 -4.40 -2.39
CA GLN A 57 7.10 -3.90 -3.36
C GLN A 57 6.43 -3.06 -4.45
N LEU A 58 5.25 -3.48 -4.95
CA LEU A 58 4.46 -2.67 -5.87
C LEU A 58 4.06 -1.34 -5.25
N LYS A 59 3.62 -1.31 -3.98
CA LYS A 59 3.27 -0.06 -3.28
C LYS A 59 4.47 0.87 -3.10
N VAL A 60 5.63 0.33 -2.73
CA VAL A 60 6.86 1.12 -2.53
C VAL A 60 7.35 1.68 -3.87
N ALA A 61 7.33 0.87 -4.93
CA ALA A 61 7.69 1.32 -6.27
C ALA A 61 6.75 2.42 -6.78
N THR A 62 5.43 2.27 -6.61
CA THR A 62 4.47 3.31 -7.02
C THR A 62 4.64 4.60 -6.22
N ASN A 63 4.88 4.52 -4.91
CA ASN A 63 5.13 5.70 -4.09
C ASN A 63 6.42 6.42 -4.51
N SER A 64 7.48 5.67 -4.82
CA SER A 64 8.74 6.25 -5.29
C SER A 64 8.62 6.94 -6.65
N ARG A 65 7.72 6.45 -7.51
CA ARG A 65 7.44 7.06 -8.82
C ARG A 65 6.57 8.30 -8.68
N GLU A 66 5.47 8.21 -7.92
CA GLU A 66 4.58 9.35 -7.65
C GLU A 66 5.35 10.50 -6.99
N SER A 67 6.27 10.21 -6.05
CA SER A 67 7.15 11.22 -5.45
C SER A 67 8.03 11.93 -6.48
N ARG A 68 8.59 11.20 -7.46
CA ARG A 68 9.40 11.79 -8.53
C ARG A 68 8.56 12.64 -9.47
N ASP A 69 7.36 12.18 -9.81
CA ASP A 69 6.43 12.92 -10.68
C ASP A 69 6.02 14.24 -10.00
N TRP A 70 5.82 14.24 -8.67
CA TRP A 70 5.60 15.45 -7.88
C TRP A 70 6.81 16.40 -7.88
N GLU A 71 8.02 15.89 -7.64
CA GLU A 71 9.24 16.68 -7.68
C GLU A 71 9.46 17.32 -9.06
N GLN A 72 9.22 16.56 -10.13
CA GLN A 72 9.34 17.04 -11.50
C GLN A 72 8.30 18.12 -11.82
N LEU A 73 7.06 17.94 -11.37
CA LEU A 73 6.02 18.95 -11.50
C LEU A 73 6.41 20.24 -10.77
N HIS A 74 6.91 20.13 -9.54
CA HIS A 74 7.32 21.28 -8.74
C HIS A 74 8.49 22.04 -9.37
N ALA A 75 9.47 21.31 -9.90
CA ALA A 75 10.57 21.90 -10.65
C ALA A 75 10.07 22.62 -11.91
N ALA A 76 9.17 21.99 -12.68
CA ALA A 76 8.60 22.57 -13.89
C ALA A 76 7.79 23.84 -13.61
N VAL A 77 6.98 23.83 -12.55
CA VAL A 77 6.22 25.01 -12.10
C VAL A 77 7.15 26.16 -11.71
N GLY A 78 8.28 25.86 -11.06
CA GLY A 78 9.28 26.85 -10.67
C GLY A 78 9.94 27.58 -11.84
N VAL A 79 10.00 26.96 -13.02
CA VAL A 79 10.59 27.56 -14.25
C VAL A 79 9.57 27.80 -15.36
N TRP A 80 8.29 27.61 -15.08
CA TRP A 80 7.16 27.80 -16.00
C TRP A 80 7.26 26.91 -17.26
N ASP A 81 7.79 25.71 -17.11
CA ASP A 81 7.91 24.72 -18.19
C ASP A 81 6.61 23.95 -18.36
N LEU A 82 5.81 24.36 -19.34
CA LEU A 82 4.49 23.79 -19.64
C LEU A 82 4.57 22.33 -20.05
N ASP A 83 5.52 21.96 -20.91
CA ASP A 83 5.61 20.61 -21.47
C ASP A 83 6.03 19.61 -20.38
N THR A 84 6.98 19.99 -19.54
CA THR A 84 7.41 19.17 -18.39
C THR A 84 6.30 19.09 -17.32
N ALA A 85 5.54 20.16 -17.11
CA ALA A 85 4.40 20.14 -16.20
C ALA A 85 3.28 19.21 -16.70
N LEU A 86 2.89 19.29 -17.97
CA LEU A 86 1.85 18.43 -18.54
C LEU A 86 2.27 16.95 -18.53
N SER A 87 3.52 16.66 -18.89
CA SER A 87 4.04 15.28 -18.88
C SER A 87 4.15 14.67 -17.48
N SER A 88 4.41 15.47 -16.44
CA SER A 88 4.40 15.02 -15.05
C SER A 88 2.99 14.90 -14.45
N LEU A 89 2.00 15.64 -14.98
CA LEU A 89 0.60 15.52 -14.56
C LEU A 89 -0.10 14.27 -15.09
N GLU A 90 0.27 13.78 -16.27
CA GLU A 90 -0.33 12.57 -16.84
C GLU A 90 -0.18 11.30 -15.95
N PRO A 91 0.99 10.98 -15.37
CA PRO A 91 1.10 9.87 -14.43
C PRO A 91 0.40 10.16 -13.09
N LEU A 92 0.38 11.42 -12.63
CA LEU A 92 -0.31 11.83 -11.39
C LEU A 92 -1.84 11.71 -11.49
N SER A 93 -2.43 11.97 -12.67
CA SER A 93 -3.87 11.75 -12.90
C SER A 93 -4.27 10.29 -12.78
N LYS A 94 -3.33 9.37 -13.01
CA LYS A 94 -3.50 7.91 -12.86
C LYS A 94 -3.12 7.43 -11.44
N SER A 95 -2.85 8.33 -10.49
CA SER A 95 -2.55 7.96 -9.10
C SER A 95 -3.72 7.22 -8.46
N ARG A 96 -3.40 6.34 -7.49
CA ARG A 96 -4.40 5.66 -6.66
C ARG A 96 -5.04 6.60 -5.63
N SER A 97 -4.39 7.72 -5.34
CA SER A 97 -4.92 8.75 -4.46
C SER A 97 -5.91 9.61 -5.24
N ARG A 98 -7.19 9.56 -4.86
CA ARG A 98 -8.24 10.38 -5.48
C ARG A 98 -7.87 11.88 -5.48
N CYS A 99 -7.30 12.36 -4.37
CA CYS A 99 -6.88 13.75 -4.24
C CYS A 99 -5.81 14.14 -5.27
N VAL A 100 -4.81 13.27 -5.46
CA VAL A 100 -3.71 13.50 -6.42
C VAL A 100 -4.26 13.44 -7.85
N ALA A 101 -5.10 12.45 -8.15
CA ALA A 101 -5.71 12.30 -9.45
C ALA A 101 -6.56 13.52 -9.83
N THR A 102 -7.47 13.95 -8.93
CA THR A 102 -8.32 15.13 -9.17
C THR A 102 -7.53 16.43 -9.23
N PHE A 103 -6.46 16.57 -8.44
CA PHE A 103 -5.53 17.69 -8.59
C PHE A 103 -4.92 17.73 -9.97
N ALA A 104 -4.37 16.59 -10.42
CA ALA A 104 -3.66 16.51 -11.69
C ALA A 104 -4.59 16.80 -12.87
N GLU A 105 -5.80 16.24 -12.88
CA GLU A 105 -6.81 16.51 -13.91
C GLU A 105 -7.20 18.00 -13.98
N ARG A 106 -7.48 18.62 -12.82
CA ARG A 106 -7.87 20.04 -12.78
C ARG A 106 -6.72 20.95 -13.21
N PHE A 107 -5.51 20.65 -12.75
CA PHE A 107 -4.34 21.46 -13.08
C PHE A 107 -3.93 21.31 -14.55
N GLN A 108 -3.96 20.08 -15.08
CA GLN A 108 -3.75 19.81 -16.50
C GLN A 108 -4.75 20.57 -17.37
N ALA A 109 -6.05 20.48 -17.07
CA ALA A 109 -7.08 21.20 -17.81
C ALA A 109 -6.85 22.73 -17.79
N THR A 110 -6.35 23.26 -16.68
CA THR A 110 -6.05 24.69 -16.54
C THR A 110 -4.85 25.10 -17.40
N LEU A 111 -3.78 24.30 -17.39
CA LEU A 111 -2.58 24.51 -18.21
C LEU A 111 -2.89 24.38 -19.71
N GLU A 112 -3.72 23.42 -20.12
CA GLU A 112 -4.14 23.27 -21.51
C GLU A 112 -4.99 24.44 -22.00
N GLN A 113 -5.82 25.03 -21.13
CA GLN A 113 -6.70 26.14 -21.49
C GLN A 113 -5.99 27.51 -21.47
N ARG A 114 -5.10 27.73 -20.49
CA ARG A 114 -4.50 29.05 -20.21
C ARG A 114 -3.02 29.11 -20.55
N GLY A 115 -2.40 28.00 -20.93
CA GLY A 115 -0.97 27.91 -21.12
C GLY A 115 -0.21 28.21 -19.82
N SER A 116 0.86 29.00 -19.94
CA SER A 116 1.72 29.39 -18.82
C SER A 116 0.99 30.18 -17.72
N GLU A 117 -0.07 30.93 -18.04
CA GLU A 117 -0.85 31.64 -17.01
C GLU A 117 -1.56 30.67 -16.06
N GLY A 118 -1.80 29.43 -16.50
CA GLY A 118 -2.41 28.38 -15.68
C GLY A 118 -1.54 27.96 -14.49
N PHE A 119 -0.23 28.21 -14.51
CA PHE A 119 0.66 27.87 -13.38
C PHE A 119 0.23 28.53 -12.06
N ARG A 120 -0.34 29.74 -12.13
CA ARG A 120 -0.84 30.50 -10.98
C ARG A 120 -1.98 29.79 -10.25
N ASP A 121 -2.68 28.88 -10.92
CA ASP A 121 -3.83 28.15 -10.36
C ASP A 121 -3.42 26.90 -9.54
N ILE A 122 -2.12 26.55 -9.48
CA ILE A 122 -1.66 25.39 -8.70
C ILE A 122 -2.05 25.48 -7.22
N ASN A 123 -1.88 26.65 -6.60
CA ASN A 123 -2.16 26.89 -5.19
C ASN A 123 -3.66 26.99 -4.90
N PRO A 124 -4.46 27.75 -5.70
CA PRO A 124 -5.92 27.71 -5.61
C PRO A 124 -6.52 26.31 -5.71
N ILE A 125 -6.07 25.48 -6.67
CA ILE A 125 -6.59 24.11 -6.85
C ILE A 125 -6.24 23.24 -5.63
N LYS A 126 -4.98 23.24 -5.18
CA LYS A 126 -4.58 22.50 -3.97
C LYS A 126 -5.38 22.95 -2.73
N ARG A 127 -5.60 24.25 -2.57
CA ARG A 127 -6.37 24.82 -1.45
C ARG A 127 -7.83 24.38 -1.48
N ALA A 128 -8.46 24.42 -2.65
CA ALA A 128 -9.84 23.97 -2.82
C ALA A 128 -9.98 22.48 -2.45
N LEU A 129 -9.07 21.62 -2.92
CA LEU A 129 -9.09 20.20 -2.62
C LEU A 129 -8.85 19.91 -1.13
N ASN A 130 -7.92 20.63 -0.50
CA ASN A 130 -7.65 20.43 0.93
C ASN A 130 -8.82 20.90 1.82
N GLN A 131 -9.49 22.00 1.46
CA GLN A 131 -10.59 22.56 2.25
C GLN A 131 -11.94 21.88 2.01
N GLN A 132 -12.24 21.50 0.75
CA GLN A 132 -13.56 20.97 0.37
C GLN A 132 -13.60 19.45 0.44
N ASP A 133 -12.56 18.78 -0.04
CA ASP A 133 -12.52 17.32 -0.18
C ASP A 133 -11.71 16.65 0.94
N GLY A 134 -11.21 17.43 1.91
CA GLY A 134 -10.40 16.94 3.03
C GLY A 134 -9.07 16.34 2.58
N CYS A 135 -8.57 16.75 1.42
CA CYS A 135 -7.28 16.30 0.92
C CYS A 135 -6.13 16.84 1.79
N ASN A 136 -5.05 16.07 1.89
CA ASN A 136 -3.81 16.49 2.55
C ASN A 136 -2.70 16.63 1.51
N LEU A 137 -2.94 17.45 0.48
CA LEU A 137 -1.94 17.74 -0.54
C LEU A 137 -0.94 18.76 0.00
N GLU A 138 0.35 18.50 -0.22
CA GLU A 138 1.41 19.40 0.20
C GLU A 138 1.31 20.74 -0.54
N MET A 139 1.24 21.82 0.26
CA MET A 139 1.34 23.18 -0.23
C MET A 139 2.81 23.59 -0.25
N GLN A 140 3.36 23.69 -1.44
CA GLN A 140 4.64 24.35 -1.66
C GLN A 140 4.35 25.79 -2.09
N GLU A 141 4.98 26.76 -1.44
CA GLU A 141 4.84 28.16 -1.82
C GLU A 141 5.65 28.43 -3.09
N TYR A 142 4.95 28.77 -4.16
CA TYR A 142 5.55 29.32 -5.38
C TYR A 142 5.36 30.83 -5.36
N ASP A 143 6.47 31.57 -5.41
CA ASP A 143 6.43 33.02 -5.60
C ASP A 143 6.29 33.31 -7.09
N PHE A 144 5.03 33.42 -7.53
CA PHE A 144 4.71 33.91 -8.87
C PHE A 144 4.74 35.44 -8.82
N SER A 145 5.95 36.03 -8.81
CA SER A 145 6.09 37.48 -8.90
C SER A 145 5.40 38.01 -10.17
N PRO A 146 4.69 39.15 -10.07
CA PRO A 146 3.74 39.63 -11.08
C PRO A 146 4.37 40.02 -12.43
#